data_AF-N8PW51-F1
#
_entry.id   AF-N8PW51-F1
#
_cell.length_a   1.000
_cell.length_b   1.000
_cell.length_c   1.000
_cell.angle_alpha   90.00
_cell.angle_beta   90.00
_cell.angle_gamma   90.00
#
_symmetry.space_group_name_H-M   'P 1'
#
loop_
_entity.id
_entity.type
_entity.pdbx_description
1 polymer ?
#
loop_
_entity_poly.entity_id
_entity_poly.type
_entity_poly.pdbx_seq_one_letter_code
_entity_poly.pdbx_strand_id
1 'polypeptide(L)'
;MGIKKKVTLTVEVEMEIELSETFNNLTPELIKDINACGYEVSNSDDLYVAAAKLVLNGGQDSAWDVFGLVTPCWNKGRGSIPDESTFFDRLDLYVEDYEIEEIKEQNA
;
A
#
# COMPACT_ATOMS: atom_id res chain seq x y z
N MET A 1 17.46 -3.52 25.84
CA MET A 1 16.66 -4.70 25.46
C MET A 1 15.20 -4.29 25.49
N GLY A 2 14.44 -4.59 24.43
CA GLY A 2 13.01 -4.28 24.35
C GLY A 2 12.14 -5.52 24.61
N ILE A 3 10.87 -5.31 24.91
CA ILE A 3 9.88 -6.39 24.99
C ILE A 3 9.41 -6.72 23.58
N LYS A 4 9.38 -8.01 23.20
CA LYS A 4 8.93 -8.50 21.88
C LYS A 4 7.65 -9.31 22.02
N LYS A 5 6.62 -8.96 21.26
CA LYS A 5 5.38 -9.74 21.13
C LYS A 5 5.03 -9.86 19.64
N LYS A 6 4.49 -11.01 19.24
CA LYS A 6 3.88 -11.20 17.93
C LYS A 6 2.40 -10.83 18.06
N VAL A 7 1.90 -10.09 17.07
CA VAL A 7 0.50 -9.68 17.01
C VAL A 7 -0.05 -10.16 15.67
N THR A 8 -1.18 -10.85 15.71
CA THR A 8 -1.94 -11.28 14.53
C THR A 8 -3.27 -10.54 14.56
N LEU A 9 -3.69 -9.94 13.45
CA LEU A 9 -4.90 -9.10 13.35
C LEU A 9 -5.65 -9.44 12.05
N THR A 10 -6.98 -9.48 12.13
CA THR A 10 -7.86 -9.39 10.94
C THR A 10 -8.38 -7.97 10.83
N VAL A 11 -8.19 -7.36 9.67
CA VAL A 11 -8.50 -5.95 9.44
C VAL A 11 -9.44 -5.81 8.25
N GLU A 12 -10.55 -5.11 8.46
CA GLU A 12 -11.44 -4.62 7.40
C GLU A 12 -11.15 -3.13 7.18
N VAL A 13 -10.98 -2.73 5.91
CA VAL A 13 -10.62 -1.36 5.55
C VAL A 13 -11.46 -0.90 4.37
N GLU A 14 -11.98 0.33 4.47
CA GLU A 14 -12.56 1.07 3.35
C GLU A 14 -11.67 2.27 3.00
N MET A 15 -11.33 2.42 1.72
CA MET A 15 -10.44 3.48 1.25
C MET A 15 -10.80 3.95 -0.16
N GLU A 16 -10.57 5.24 -0.39
CA GLU A 16 -10.59 5.84 -1.71
C GLU A 16 -9.16 6.03 -2.22
N ILE A 17 -8.91 5.61 -3.46
CA ILE A 17 -7.59 5.70 -4.10
C ILE A 17 -7.74 6.49 -5.40
N GLU A 18 -6.89 7.50 -5.56
CA GLU A 18 -6.75 8.26 -6.80
C GLU A 18 -5.36 7.98 -7.38
N LEU A 19 -5.32 7.29 -8.53
CA LEU A 19 -4.09 7.02 -9.27
C LEU A 19 -3.83 8.10 -10.33
N SER A 20 -2.56 8.27 -10.71
CA SER A 20 -2.16 9.14 -11.82
C SER A 20 -2.91 8.80 -13.12
N GLU A 21 -3.26 9.84 -13.90
CA GLU A 21 -3.92 9.68 -15.21
C GLU A 21 -3.13 8.81 -16.18
N THR A 22 -1.82 8.65 -15.96
CA THR A 22 -0.97 7.73 -16.73
C THR A 22 -1.49 6.28 -16.71
N PHE A 23 -2.18 5.89 -15.63
CA PHE A 23 -2.77 4.56 -15.47
C PHE A 23 -4.18 4.42 -16.07
N ASN A 24 -4.75 5.48 -16.65
CA ASN A 24 -6.06 5.41 -17.31
C ASN A 24 -6.08 4.46 -18.51
N ASN A 25 -4.91 4.12 -19.08
CA ASN A 25 -4.78 3.17 -20.16
C ASN A 25 -3.63 2.20 -19.89
N LEU A 26 -3.93 1.08 -19.23
CA LEU A 26 -2.97 0.02 -18.94
C LEU A 26 -2.57 -0.73 -20.21
N THR A 27 -1.57 -0.18 -20.90
CA THR A 27 -0.98 -0.84 -22.06
C THR A 27 -0.24 -2.12 -21.62
N PRO A 28 -0.08 -3.12 -22.52
CA PRO A 28 0.69 -4.32 -22.20
C PRO A 28 2.13 -4.05 -21.77
N GLU A 29 2.75 -2.99 -22.29
CA GLU A 29 4.10 -2.56 -21.92
C GLU A 29 4.13 -2.01 -20.49
N LEU A 30 3.19 -1.13 -20.14
CA LEU A 30 3.04 -0.61 -18.78
C LEU A 30 2.77 -1.73 -17.77
N ILE A 31 1.89 -2.69 -18.09
CA ILE A 31 1.64 -3.87 -17.24
C ILE A 31 2.92 -4.67 -17.03
N LYS A 32 3.70 -4.89 -18.09
CA LYS A 32 4.96 -5.62 -18.00
C LYS A 32 5.96 -4.90 -17.10
N ASP A 33 6.07 -3.58 -17.22
CA ASP A 33 6.98 -2.78 -16.41
C ASP A 33 6.56 -2.77 -14.93
N ILE A 34 5.26 -2.61 -14.64
CA ILE A 34 4.70 -2.74 -13.28
C ILE A 34 5.02 -4.11 -12.69
N ASN A 35 4.82 -5.19 -13.45
CA ASN A 35 5.06 -6.54 -12.97
C ASN A 35 6.56 -6.84 -12.78
N ALA A 36 7.43 -6.24 -13.58
CA ALA A 36 8.88 -6.33 -13.39
C ALA A 36 9.34 -5.73 -12.04
N CYS A 37 8.55 -4.82 -11.48
CA CYS A 37 8.76 -4.23 -10.16
C CYS A 37 8.17 -5.06 -9.00
N GLY A 38 7.69 -6.28 -9.27
CA GLY A 38 7.23 -7.23 -8.25
C GLY A 38 5.73 -7.17 -7.94
N TYR A 39 4.96 -6.41 -8.71
CA TYR A 39 3.50 -6.41 -8.63
C TYR A 39 2.90 -7.52 -9.51
N GLU A 40 1.70 -7.99 -9.16
CA GLU A 40 0.94 -8.96 -9.96
C GLU A 40 -0.31 -8.27 -10.51
N VAL A 41 -0.14 -7.50 -11.58
CA VAL A 41 -1.20 -6.71 -12.22
C VAL A 41 -1.50 -7.28 -13.60
N SER A 42 -2.79 -7.47 -13.90
CA SER A 42 -3.27 -7.86 -15.23
C SER A 42 -4.31 -6.89 -15.80
N ASN A 43 -4.92 -6.08 -14.94
CA ASN A 43 -6.00 -5.17 -15.27
C ASN A 43 -6.03 -3.99 -14.26
N SER A 44 -7.00 -3.08 -14.44
CA SER A 44 -7.14 -1.90 -13.58
C SER A 44 -7.44 -2.25 -12.13
N ASP A 45 -8.29 -3.25 -11.87
CA ASP A 45 -8.69 -3.60 -10.50
C ASP A 45 -7.49 -4.14 -9.71
N ASP A 46 -6.65 -4.97 -10.33
CA ASP A 46 -5.42 -5.47 -9.71
C ASP A 46 -4.47 -4.32 -9.33
N LEU A 47 -4.43 -3.27 -10.16
CA LEU A 47 -3.63 -2.07 -9.89
C LEU A 47 -4.11 -1.32 -8.64
N TYR A 48 -5.43 -1.15 -8.49
CA TYR A 48 -6.01 -0.55 -7.29
C TYR A 48 -5.78 -1.42 -6.05
N VAL A 49 -5.87 -2.75 -6.17
CA VAL A 49 -5.53 -3.68 -5.08
C VAL A 49 -4.05 -3.58 -4.69
N ALA A 50 -3.15 -3.47 -5.66
CA ALA A 50 -1.71 -3.28 -5.41
C ALA A 50 -1.44 -1.95 -4.69
N ALA A 51 -2.07 -0.85 -5.12
CA ALA A 51 -1.98 0.44 -4.47
C ALA A 51 -2.53 0.40 -3.03
N ALA A 52 -3.67 -0.27 -2.80
CA ALA A 52 -4.24 -0.45 -1.47
C ALA A 52 -3.30 -1.22 -0.53
N LYS A 53 -2.71 -2.32 -1.01
CA LYS A 53 -1.71 -3.10 -0.25
C LYS A 53 -0.48 -2.26 0.09
N LEU A 54 0.00 -1.46 -0.86
CA LEU A 54 1.13 -0.54 -0.65
C LEU A 54 0.82 0.46 0.47
N VAL A 55 -0.39 1.05 0.48
CA VAL A 55 -0.86 1.95 1.55
C VAL A 55 -0.88 1.22 2.90
N LEU A 56 -1.48 0.03 2.96
CA LEU A 56 -1.63 -0.73 4.21
C LEU A 56 -0.30 -1.23 4.78
N ASN A 57 0.65 -1.60 3.92
CA ASN A 57 1.96 -2.08 4.33
C ASN A 57 2.93 -0.95 4.67
N GLY A 58 2.52 0.33 4.58
CA GLY A 58 3.43 1.46 4.69
C GLY A 58 4.60 1.34 3.72
N GLY A 59 4.33 0.76 2.55
CA GLY A 59 5.24 0.34 1.48
C GLY A 59 6.44 -0.53 1.84
N GLN A 60 6.30 -1.34 2.88
CA GLN A 60 7.18 -2.48 3.05
C GLN A 60 6.97 -3.51 1.90
N ASP A 61 8.06 -4.12 1.42
CA ASP A 61 8.06 -5.15 0.37
C ASP A 61 7.45 -4.69 -0.97
N SER A 62 7.68 -3.44 -1.35
CA SER A 62 7.10 -2.86 -2.58
C SER A 62 8.02 -1.81 -3.21
N ALA A 63 8.03 -1.75 -4.54
CA ALA A 63 8.73 -0.73 -5.31
C ALA A 63 7.84 0.51 -5.46
N TRP A 64 7.99 1.47 -4.54
CA TRP A 64 7.15 2.67 -4.45
C TRP A 64 7.16 3.51 -5.72
N ASP A 65 8.27 3.49 -6.45
CA ASP A 65 8.50 4.27 -7.66
C ASP A 65 7.47 3.99 -8.76
N VAL A 66 6.91 2.78 -8.80
CA VAL A 66 5.85 2.40 -9.74
C VAL A 66 4.60 3.26 -9.57
N PHE A 67 4.23 3.61 -8.35
CA PHE A 67 3.04 4.39 -8.04
C PHE A 67 3.35 5.87 -7.72
N GLY A 68 4.62 6.28 -7.87
CA GLY A 68 5.10 7.57 -7.43
C GLY A 68 5.05 7.74 -5.90
N LEU A 69 5.01 8.98 -5.43
CA LEU A 69 4.88 9.26 -4.00
C LEU A 69 3.44 8.99 -3.55
N VAL A 70 3.24 7.97 -2.70
CA VAL A 70 1.93 7.68 -2.10
C VAL A 70 1.76 8.47 -0.81
N THR A 71 0.77 9.35 -0.75
CA THR A 71 0.55 10.24 0.41
C THR A 71 -0.94 10.41 0.71
N PRO A 72 -1.31 10.71 1.97
CA PRO A 72 -2.68 11.11 2.29
C PRO A 72 -3.18 12.30 1.44
N CYS A 73 -4.47 12.29 1.10
CA CYS A 73 -5.15 13.26 0.23
C CYS A 73 -5.03 14.71 0.74
N TRP A 74 -4.95 14.94 2.06
CA TRP A 74 -4.82 16.28 2.66
C TRP A 74 -3.49 16.97 2.32
N ASN A 75 -2.52 16.23 1.76
CA ASN A 75 -1.28 16.79 1.23
C ASN A 75 -1.38 17.22 -0.25
N LYS A 76 -2.51 16.98 -0.92
CA LYS A 76 -2.71 17.37 -2.33
C LYS A 76 -2.57 18.88 -2.50
N GLY A 77 -1.81 19.30 -3.52
CA GLY A 77 -1.54 20.71 -3.83
C GLY A 77 -0.52 21.40 -2.92
N ARG A 78 0.17 20.67 -2.02
CA ARG A 78 1.34 21.21 -1.31
C ARG A 78 2.53 21.28 -2.26
N GLY A 79 3.22 22.41 -2.32
CA GLY A 79 4.33 22.62 -3.27
C GLY A 79 5.54 21.69 -3.11
N SER A 80 5.60 20.87 -2.06
CA SER A 80 6.62 19.84 -1.86
C SER A 80 6.21 18.44 -2.35
N ILE A 81 4.99 18.30 -2.88
CA ILE A 81 4.42 17.03 -3.36
C ILE A 81 4.32 17.11 -4.89
N PRO A 82 4.94 16.18 -5.64
CA PRO A 82 4.83 16.14 -7.09
C PRO A 82 3.39 15.97 -7.57
N ASP A 83 3.04 16.53 -8.73
CA ASP A 83 1.68 16.48 -9.29
C ASP A 83 1.27 15.05 -9.67
N GLU A 84 2.24 14.20 -10.03
CA GLU A 84 2.06 12.79 -10.38
C GLU A 84 1.93 11.85 -9.18
N SER A 85 1.87 12.40 -7.96
CA SER A 85 1.73 11.62 -6.73
C SER A 85 0.39 10.87 -6.68
N THR A 86 0.41 9.70 -6.03
CA THR A 86 -0.81 8.94 -5.73
C THR A 86 -1.37 9.39 -4.39
N PHE A 87 -2.68 9.62 -4.34
CA PHE A 87 -3.36 10.09 -3.13
C PHE A 87 -4.35 9.05 -2.62
N PHE A 88 -4.50 8.98 -1.31
CA PHE A 88 -5.50 8.13 -0.67
C PHE A 88 -6.18 8.85 0.48
N ASP A 89 -7.42 8.48 0.76
CA ASP A 89 -8.07 8.75 2.04
C ASP A 89 -8.55 7.44 2.67
N ARG A 90 -8.26 7.28 3.96
CA ARG A 90 -8.74 6.10 4.71
C ARG A 90 -10.03 6.50 5.40
N LEU A 91 -11.13 5.99 4.88
CA LEU A 91 -12.47 6.35 5.34
C LEU A 91 -12.79 5.66 6.67
N ASP A 92 -12.50 4.35 6.77
CA ASP A 92 -12.72 3.57 7.98
C ASP A 92 -11.64 2.48 8.16
N LEU A 93 -11.48 2.03 9.41
CA LEU A 93 -10.58 0.94 9.80
C LEU A 93 -11.19 0.18 10.97
N TYR A 94 -11.58 -1.06 10.73
CA TYR A 94 -12.10 -1.95 11.75
C TYR A 94 -11.17 -3.13 11.98
N VAL A 95 -10.96 -3.48 13.25
CA VAL A 95 -10.23 -4.68 13.66
C VAL A 95 -11.25 -5.63 14.26
N GLU A 96 -11.50 -6.74 13.56
CA GLU A 96 -12.51 -7.73 13.99
C GLU A 96 -11.96 -8.62 15.10
N ASP A 97 -10.80 -9.22 14.86
CA ASP A 97 -10.16 -10.17 15.77
C ASP A 97 -8.66 -9.94 15.88
N TYR A 98 -8.08 -10.23 17.04
CA TYR A 98 -6.64 -10.17 17.25
C TYR A 98 -6.13 -11.17 18.28
N GLU A 99 -4.89 -11.64 18.06
CA GLU A 99 -4.16 -12.52 18.97
C GLU A 99 -2.76 -11.95 19.26
N ILE A 100 -2.32 -12.06 20.52
CA ILE A 100 -1.02 -11.56 20.97
C ILE A 100 -0.24 -12.70 21.63
N GLU A 101 0.93 -13.01 21.08
CA GLU A 101 1.84 -14.05 21.59
C GLU A 101 3.13 -13.42 22.12
N GLU A 102 3.58 -13.81 23.31
CA GLU A 102 4.90 -13.40 23.81
C GLU A 102 6.01 -14.21 23.13
N ILE A 103 6.99 -13.51 22.58
CA ILE A 103 8.16 -14.16 21.99
C ILE A 103 9.17 -14.39 23.12
N LYS A 104 9.14 -15.60 23.71
CA LYS A 104 10.19 -16.06 24.61
C LYS A 104 11.42 -16.39 23.76
N GLU A 105 12.49 -15.63 23.89
CA GLU A 105 13.77 -16.00 23.28
C GLU A 105 14.16 -17.38 23.81
N GLN A 106 14.16 -18.40 22.94
CA GLN A 106 14.83 -19.66 23.23
C GLN A 106 16.32 -19.34 23.19
N ASN A 107 16.96 -19.25 24.36
CA ASN A 107 18.41 -19.15 24.46
C ASN A 107 19.01 -20.32 23.69
N ALA A 108 19.66 -20.02 22.57
CA ALA A 108 20.52 -20.95 21.83
C ALA A 108 21.85 -21.12 22.57
#